data_AF-A0A379VQS3-F1
#
_entry.id   AF-A0A379VQS3-F1
#
_cell.length_a   1.000
_cell.length_b   1.000
_cell.length_c   1.000
_cell.angle_alpha   90.00
_cell.angle_beta   90.00
_cell.angle_gamma   90.00
#
_symmetry.space_group_name_H-M   'P 1'
#
loop_
_entity.id
_entity.type
_entity.pdbx_description
1 polymer ?
#
loop_
_entity_poly.entity_id
_entity_poly.type
_entity_poly.pdbx_seq_one_letter_code
_entity_poly.pdbx_strand_id
1 'polypeptide(L)'
;MKLLILGNHTCGNRGDSAIMRGLLDAIRQQAPEAEMDVMSRFPVSSAWLQGRPIIADPLYQLSQKQQAAAGLNGRVKKILRRRFQHKILLSKVAQEGSLRNFAIAPEFAEFAQFIAQYDAVIQVGGSNYVDLYGLTHFEYPLCAFMANKPIYMVGHSVGPFQTPDFNQLANYVFGRTSALILRETVSRDLMTAAQIDTRKVEQGVDTAWLVERRHDEFVASYAVQHWLDVTARRKTVAITLRDLEPFDKRLGTTQQAYEQAFAQVVNRLIADGYQVLALSTCTSIDRYNRDDRMVALRMAKYVNDSEHFHIAMDELNDVEIGKILASCVLTIGTRLHSAIISMNFWHTRHRH
;
A
#
# COMPACT_ATOMS: atom_id res chain seq x y z
N MET A 1 -25.93 3.33 1.69
CA MET A 1 -24.94 3.97 0.79
C MET A 1 -23.98 2.90 0.33
N LYS A 2 -23.69 2.83 -0.97
CA LYS A 2 -22.80 1.84 -1.56
C LYS A 2 -21.51 2.48 -2.05
N LEU A 3 -20.38 2.07 -1.48
CA LEU A 3 -19.05 2.64 -1.74
C LEU A 3 -18.17 1.63 -2.48
N LEU A 4 -17.39 2.13 -3.44
CA LEU A 4 -16.30 1.37 -4.05
C LEU A 4 -14.96 1.82 -3.48
N ILE A 5 -14.24 0.91 -2.84
CA ILE A 5 -12.90 1.13 -2.31
C ILE A 5 -11.88 0.55 -3.28
N LEU A 6 -11.03 1.39 -3.88
CA LEU A 6 -10.08 0.97 -4.93
C LEU A 6 -8.68 1.57 -4.76
N GLY A 7 -7.75 1.12 -5.58
CA GLY A 7 -6.36 1.64 -5.61
C GLY A 7 -5.39 0.90 -4.69
N ASN A 8 -5.84 -0.16 -4.00
CA ASN A 8 -4.95 -1.03 -3.23
C ASN A 8 -4.04 -1.82 -4.21
N HIS A 9 -2.73 -1.76 -3.98
CA HIS A 9 -1.80 -2.55 -4.77
C HIS A 9 -1.93 -4.03 -4.44
N THR A 10 -1.57 -4.45 -3.23
CA THR A 10 -1.66 -5.83 -2.76
C THR A 10 -1.61 -5.90 -1.24
N CYS A 11 -2.37 -6.80 -0.62
CA CYS A 11 -2.17 -7.07 0.81
C CYS A 11 -0.93 -7.92 1.10
N GLY A 12 -0.25 -8.45 0.06
CA GLY A 12 1.09 -9.03 0.19
C GLY A 12 2.10 -8.05 0.82
N ASN A 13 1.83 -6.74 0.72
CA ASN A 13 2.41 -5.70 1.54
C ASN A 13 1.43 -5.33 2.67
N ARG A 14 1.81 -5.59 3.92
CA ARG A 14 0.96 -5.38 5.10
C ARG A 14 0.77 -3.91 5.44
N GLY A 15 1.62 -3.05 4.91
CA GLY A 15 1.36 -1.61 4.92
C GLY A 15 0.14 -1.24 4.10
N ASP A 16 0.06 -1.74 2.86
CA ASP A 16 -1.10 -1.50 1.99
C ASP A 16 -2.35 -2.19 2.53
N SER A 17 -2.17 -3.37 3.16
CA SER A 17 -3.22 -4.08 3.91
C SER A 17 -3.76 -3.23 5.06
N ALA A 18 -2.88 -2.67 5.90
CA ALA A 18 -3.25 -1.84 7.05
C ALA A 18 -3.89 -0.51 6.62
N ILE A 19 -3.39 0.15 5.57
CA ILE A 19 -4.00 1.35 4.98
C ILE A 19 -5.46 1.07 4.61
N MET A 20 -5.67 0.00 3.85
CA MET A 20 -7.02 -0.37 3.39
C MET A 20 -7.90 -0.78 4.57
N ARG A 21 -7.40 -1.63 5.47
CA ARG A 21 -8.15 -2.09 6.64
C ARG A 21 -8.56 -0.95 7.55
N GLY A 22 -7.65 -0.04 7.88
CA GLY A 22 -7.97 1.09 8.75
C GLY A 22 -8.96 2.06 8.12
N LEU A 23 -8.93 2.24 6.79
CA LEU A 23 -9.98 2.99 6.10
C LEU A 23 -11.35 2.29 6.23
N LEU A 24 -11.39 0.97 6.01
CA LEU A 24 -12.61 0.18 6.11
C LEU A 24 -13.18 0.17 7.53
N ASP A 25 -12.33 -0.01 8.54
CA ASP A 25 -12.70 0.01 9.95
C ASP A 25 -13.27 1.39 10.33
N ALA A 26 -12.62 2.48 9.88
CA ALA A 26 -13.11 3.84 10.12
C ALA A 26 -14.47 4.13 9.46
N ILE A 27 -14.69 3.67 8.23
CA ILE A 27 -15.99 3.81 7.55
C ILE A 27 -17.05 3.00 8.31
N ARG A 28 -16.74 1.76 8.68
CA ARG A 28 -17.69 0.88 9.38
C ARG A 28 -18.10 1.46 10.73
N GLN A 29 -17.17 2.08 11.45
CA GLN A 29 -17.46 2.74 12.72
C GLN A 29 -18.37 3.97 12.55
N GLN A 30 -18.16 4.77 11.50
CA GLN A 30 -18.91 6.01 11.27
C GLN A 30 -20.24 5.80 10.54
N ALA A 31 -20.30 4.79 9.67
CA ALA A 31 -21.47 4.44 8.87
C ALA A 31 -21.61 2.91 8.79
N PRO A 32 -22.13 2.25 9.85
CA PRO A 32 -22.26 0.79 9.91
C PRO A 32 -23.10 0.19 8.77
N GLU A 33 -24.09 0.96 8.27
CA GLU A 33 -24.98 0.59 7.17
C GLU A 33 -24.36 0.81 5.77
N ALA A 34 -23.11 1.28 5.69
CA ALA A 34 -22.44 1.47 4.41
C ALA A 34 -22.00 0.13 3.82
N GLU A 35 -22.49 -0.18 2.63
CA GLU A 35 -21.99 -1.29 1.82
C GLU A 35 -20.67 -0.88 1.19
N MET A 36 -19.64 -1.70 1.33
CA MET A 36 -18.31 -1.43 0.78
C MET A 36 -17.87 -2.61 -0.09
N ASP A 37 -17.73 -2.38 -1.38
CA ASP A 37 -17.01 -3.31 -2.26
C ASP A 37 -15.57 -2.84 -2.38
N VAL A 38 -14.63 -3.79 -2.39
CA VAL A 38 -13.19 -3.49 -2.31
C VAL A 38 -12.46 -4.15 -3.47
N MET A 39 -11.54 -3.41 -4.10
CA MET A 39 -10.75 -3.87 -5.23
C MET A 39 -9.27 -3.98 -4.88
N SER A 40 -8.60 -4.98 -5.46
CA SER A 40 -7.14 -5.10 -5.43
C SER A 40 -6.61 -5.70 -6.73
N ARG A 41 -5.33 -5.44 -7.02
CA ARG A 41 -4.61 -6.08 -8.12
C ARG A 41 -4.38 -7.58 -7.86
N PHE A 42 -4.40 -7.98 -6.59
CA PHE A 42 -4.18 -9.36 -6.12
C PHE A 42 -5.37 -9.81 -5.27
N PRO A 43 -6.53 -10.08 -5.89
CA PRO A 43 -7.79 -10.27 -5.17
C PRO A 43 -7.78 -11.50 -4.27
N VAL A 44 -7.13 -12.60 -4.67
CA VAL A 44 -7.15 -13.88 -3.92
C VAL A 44 -6.41 -13.74 -2.59
N SER A 45 -5.13 -13.34 -2.63
CA SER A 45 -4.35 -13.12 -1.41
C SER A 45 -4.90 -12.00 -0.56
N SER A 46 -5.37 -10.91 -1.18
CA SER A 46 -5.97 -9.79 -0.44
C SER A 46 -7.26 -10.18 0.26
N ALA A 47 -8.09 -11.03 -0.36
CA ALA A 47 -9.31 -11.52 0.28
C ALA A 47 -9.00 -12.37 1.51
N TRP A 48 -8.01 -13.27 1.39
CA TRP A 48 -7.57 -14.10 2.50
C TRP A 48 -6.99 -13.26 3.65
N LEU A 49 -6.06 -12.33 3.36
CA LEU A 49 -5.42 -11.48 4.38
C LEU A 49 -6.39 -10.48 5.03
N GLN A 50 -7.38 -9.99 4.28
CA GLN A 50 -8.36 -9.05 4.81
C GLN A 50 -9.52 -9.74 5.53
N GLY A 51 -9.75 -11.02 5.26
CA GLY A 51 -10.89 -11.78 5.77
C GLY A 51 -12.21 -11.36 5.13
N ARG A 52 -12.19 -10.94 3.86
CA ARG A 52 -13.38 -10.46 3.13
C ARG A 52 -13.27 -10.66 1.62
N PRO A 53 -14.38 -10.68 0.87
CA PRO A 53 -14.34 -10.69 -0.59
C PRO A 53 -13.62 -9.45 -1.16
N ILE A 54 -12.80 -9.66 -2.19
CA ILE A 54 -12.08 -8.62 -2.93
C ILE A 54 -12.31 -8.81 -4.43
N ILE A 55 -12.71 -7.75 -5.11
CA ILE A 55 -12.95 -7.70 -6.55
C ILE A 55 -11.62 -7.51 -7.27
N ALA A 56 -11.44 -8.22 -8.38
CA ALA A 56 -10.26 -8.09 -9.22
C ALA A 56 -10.23 -6.72 -9.92
N ASP A 57 -9.07 -6.08 -9.96
CA ASP A 57 -8.88 -4.83 -10.69
C ASP A 57 -8.85 -5.04 -12.22
N PRO A 58 -9.89 -4.61 -12.97
CA PRO A 58 -9.96 -4.82 -14.41
C PRO A 58 -8.94 -3.96 -15.18
N LEU A 59 -8.56 -2.79 -14.67
CA LEU A 59 -7.56 -1.93 -15.31
C LEU A 59 -6.15 -2.53 -15.14
N TYR A 60 -5.88 -3.17 -14.01
CA TYR A 60 -4.66 -3.94 -13.85
C TYR A 60 -4.63 -5.18 -14.75
N GLN A 61 -5.73 -5.92 -14.86
CA GLN A 61 -5.82 -7.04 -15.80
C GLN A 61 -5.62 -6.59 -17.25
N LEU A 62 -6.19 -5.45 -17.64
CA LEU A 62 -5.92 -4.82 -18.92
C LEU A 62 -4.43 -4.54 -19.07
N SER A 63 -3.80 -3.86 -18.12
CA SER A 63 -2.37 -3.55 -18.15
C SER A 63 -1.52 -4.81 -18.33
N GLN A 64 -1.83 -5.90 -17.63
CA GLN A 64 -1.14 -7.19 -17.80
C GLN A 64 -1.31 -7.73 -19.23
N LYS A 65 -2.53 -7.79 -19.76
CA LYS A 65 -2.80 -8.23 -21.15
C LYS A 65 -2.01 -7.38 -22.15
N GLN A 66 -1.97 -6.06 -21.94
CA GLN A 66 -1.24 -5.13 -22.79
C GLN A 66 0.28 -5.31 -22.69
N GLN A 67 0.80 -5.67 -21.52
CA GLN A 67 2.23 -5.92 -21.32
C GLN A 67 2.70 -7.24 -21.93
N ALA A 68 1.83 -8.25 -21.94
CA ALA A 68 2.08 -9.58 -22.51
C ALA A 68 2.03 -9.60 -24.05
N ALA A 69 1.52 -8.55 -24.70
CA ALA A 69 1.42 -8.48 -26.16
C ALA A 69 2.81 -8.52 -26.84
N ALA A 70 3.09 -9.64 -27.52
CA ALA A 70 4.35 -9.90 -28.20
C ALA A 70 4.36 -9.38 -29.67
N GLY A 71 5.56 -9.32 -30.28
CA GLY A 71 5.77 -8.93 -31.67
C GLY A 71 5.98 -7.42 -31.91
N LEU A 72 6.46 -7.07 -33.11
CA LEU A 72 6.78 -5.67 -33.51
C LEU A 72 5.55 -4.75 -33.43
N ASN A 73 4.40 -5.20 -33.95
CA ASN A 73 3.13 -4.46 -33.88
C ASN A 73 2.63 -4.27 -32.44
N GLY A 74 2.84 -5.27 -31.57
CA GLY A 74 2.52 -5.19 -30.15
C GLY A 74 3.36 -4.13 -29.43
N ARG A 75 4.67 -4.08 -29.72
CA ARG A 75 5.59 -3.07 -29.17
C ARG A 75 5.21 -1.65 -29.59
N VAL A 76 4.89 -1.42 -30.86
CA VAL A 76 4.46 -0.10 -31.35
C VAL A 76 3.14 0.33 -30.69
N LYS A 77 2.14 -0.56 -30.63
CA LYS A 77 0.87 -0.29 -29.92
C LYS A 77 1.10 0.03 -28.44
N LYS A 78 2.01 -0.67 -27.77
CA LYS A 78 2.37 -0.43 -26.37
C LYS A 78 2.99 0.96 -26.16
N ILE A 79 3.90 1.37 -27.04
CA ILE A 79 4.51 2.72 -26.99
C ILE A 79 3.45 3.79 -27.20
N LEU A 80 2.62 3.66 -28.24
CA LEU A 80 1.56 4.62 -28.53
C LEU A 80 0.55 4.72 -27.38
N ARG A 81 0.12 3.59 -26.80
CA ARG A 81 -0.78 3.58 -25.64
C ARG A 81 -0.17 4.30 -24.45
N ARG A 82 1.06 3.96 -24.06
CA ARG A 82 1.74 4.64 -22.94
C ARG A 82 1.82 6.16 -23.14
N ARG A 83 2.03 6.61 -24.37
CA ARG A 83 2.17 8.03 -24.71
C ARG A 83 0.84 8.78 -24.83
N PHE A 84 -0.22 8.15 -25.34
CA PHE A 84 -1.45 8.85 -25.72
C PHE A 84 -2.70 8.45 -24.92
N GLN A 85 -2.72 7.27 -24.28
CA GLN A 85 -3.91 6.77 -23.58
C GLN A 85 -4.43 7.75 -22.52
N HIS A 86 -3.54 8.26 -21.66
CA HIS A 86 -3.90 9.23 -20.64
C HIS A 86 -4.42 10.55 -21.25
N LYS A 87 -3.86 11.00 -22.39
CA LYS A 87 -4.31 12.21 -23.11
C LYS A 87 -5.69 12.04 -23.72
N ILE A 88 -5.96 10.86 -24.30
CA ILE A 88 -7.26 10.52 -24.87
C ILE A 88 -8.30 10.43 -23.75
N LEU A 89 -7.99 9.72 -22.65
CA LEU A 89 -8.88 9.62 -21.48
C LEU A 89 -9.19 11.01 -20.91
N LEU A 90 -8.17 11.83 -20.66
CA LEU A 90 -8.33 13.19 -20.16
C LEU A 90 -9.20 14.05 -21.10
N SER A 91 -8.91 14.05 -22.40
CA SER A 91 -9.66 14.79 -23.42
C SER A 91 -11.13 14.35 -23.49
N LYS A 92 -11.40 13.05 -23.30
CA LYS A 92 -12.75 12.50 -23.28
C LYS A 92 -13.53 12.91 -22.02
N VAL A 93 -12.89 12.90 -20.85
CA VAL A 93 -13.49 13.36 -19.59
C VAL A 93 -13.73 14.87 -19.60
N ALA A 94 -12.75 15.65 -20.07
CA ALA A 94 -12.86 17.11 -20.17
C ALA A 94 -13.82 17.56 -21.28
N GLN A 95 -14.19 16.67 -22.20
CA GLN A 95 -14.95 17.00 -23.42
C GLN A 95 -14.25 18.06 -24.30
N GLU A 96 -12.93 18.15 -24.24
CA GLU A 96 -12.12 19.18 -24.90
C GLU A 96 -11.15 18.58 -25.91
N GLY A 97 -10.83 19.33 -26.97
CA GLY A 97 -9.84 18.95 -27.98
C GLY A 97 -10.29 17.85 -28.95
N SER A 98 -9.47 17.58 -29.98
CA SER A 98 -9.78 16.59 -31.03
C SER A 98 -9.57 15.14 -30.58
N LEU A 99 -8.74 14.91 -29.55
CA LEU A 99 -8.46 13.58 -29.02
C LEU A 99 -9.68 12.90 -28.39
N ARG A 100 -10.71 13.66 -27.99
CA ARG A 100 -11.94 13.14 -27.38
C ARG A 100 -12.71 12.18 -28.29
N ASN A 101 -12.49 12.30 -29.60
CA ASN A 101 -13.13 11.48 -30.63
C ASN A 101 -12.40 10.14 -30.87
N PHE A 102 -11.22 9.94 -30.28
CA PHE A 102 -10.48 8.69 -30.41
C PHE A 102 -11.08 7.61 -29.50
N ALA A 103 -11.11 6.38 -30.01
CA ALA A 103 -11.54 5.24 -29.22
C ALA A 103 -10.54 4.93 -28.08
N ILE A 104 -11.08 4.59 -26.92
CA ILE A 104 -10.34 4.02 -25.79
C ILE A 104 -10.60 2.52 -25.71
N ALA A 105 -9.79 1.80 -24.95
CA ALA A 105 -10.04 0.38 -24.69
C ALA A 105 -11.43 0.21 -24.02
N PRO A 106 -12.26 -0.75 -24.46
CA PRO A 106 -13.63 -0.92 -23.95
C PRO A 106 -13.67 -1.12 -22.44
N GLU A 107 -12.62 -1.71 -21.86
CA GLU A 107 -12.48 -1.92 -20.42
C GLU A 107 -12.57 -0.62 -19.59
N PHE A 108 -12.19 0.54 -20.14
CA PHE A 108 -12.38 1.83 -19.45
C PHE A 108 -13.85 2.24 -19.37
N ALA A 109 -14.61 1.99 -20.44
CA ALA A 109 -16.05 2.28 -20.48
C ALA A 109 -16.83 1.28 -19.62
N GLU A 110 -16.49 -0.01 -19.70
CA GLU A 110 -17.02 -1.06 -18.83
C GLU A 110 -16.74 -0.77 -17.36
N PHE A 111 -15.52 -0.33 -17.03
CA PHE A 111 -15.17 0.02 -15.66
C PHE A 111 -15.90 1.28 -15.17
N ALA A 112 -16.08 2.31 -16.02
CA ALA A 112 -16.92 3.45 -15.68
C ALA A 112 -18.39 3.05 -15.45
N GLN A 113 -18.92 2.13 -16.27
CA GLN A 113 -20.28 1.60 -16.10
C GLN A 113 -20.39 0.76 -14.81
N PHE A 114 -19.35 0.00 -14.47
CA PHE A 114 -19.23 -0.67 -13.18
C PHE A 114 -19.14 0.32 -12.01
N ILE A 115 -18.49 1.49 -12.16
CA ILE A 115 -18.48 2.52 -11.10
C ILE A 115 -19.87 3.18 -10.95
N ALA A 116 -20.66 3.28 -12.02
CA ALA A 116 -21.93 4.00 -12.03
C ALA A 116 -23.01 3.44 -11.06
N GLN A 117 -22.86 2.18 -10.62
CA GLN A 117 -23.72 1.53 -9.62
C GLN A 117 -23.38 1.88 -8.15
N TYR A 118 -22.30 2.62 -7.90
CA TYR A 118 -21.90 3.07 -6.57
C TYR A 118 -22.33 4.52 -6.33
N ASP A 119 -22.51 4.90 -5.06
CA ASP A 119 -22.80 6.29 -4.67
C ASP A 119 -21.53 7.14 -4.71
N ALA A 120 -20.39 6.58 -4.30
CA ALA A 120 -19.09 7.23 -4.32
C ALA A 120 -17.94 6.22 -4.46
N VAL A 121 -16.80 6.71 -4.90
CA VAL A 121 -15.54 5.98 -4.94
C VAL A 121 -14.60 6.54 -3.88
N ILE A 122 -13.91 5.67 -3.14
CA ILE A 122 -12.82 6.08 -2.25
C ILE A 122 -11.55 5.37 -2.71
N GLN A 123 -10.57 6.16 -3.11
CA GLN A 123 -9.26 5.65 -3.47
C GLN A 123 -8.35 5.61 -2.25
N VAL A 124 -7.93 4.39 -1.89
CA VAL A 124 -7.04 4.15 -0.75
C VAL A 124 -5.70 4.86 -0.94
N GLY A 125 -5.14 5.28 0.19
CA GLY A 125 -3.91 6.05 0.29
C GLY A 125 -2.64 5.30 -0.06
N GLY A 126 -1.54 5.80 0.48
CA GLY A 126 -0.18 5.38 0.13
C GLY A 126 0.49 6.32 -0.85
N SER A 127 1.66 5.94 -1.37
CA SER A 127 2.45 6.77 -2.27
C SER A 127 2.10 6.50 -3.74
N ASN A 128 0.83 6.51 -4.12
CA ASN A 128 0.41 6.12 -5.48
C ASN A 128 0.62 7.23 -6.54
N TYR A 129 0.70 8.49 -6.12
CA TYR A 129 0.81 9.66 -7.01
C TYR A 129 2.20 10.28 -6.94
N VAL A 130 3.19 9.49 -7.36
CA VAL A 130 4.60 9.88 -7.48
C VAL A 130 4.99 9.70 -8.95
N ASP A 131 5.70 10.64 -9.57
CA ASP A 131 6.13 10.53 -10.97
C ASP A 131 6.77 9.17 -11.32
N LEU A 132 7.53 8.60 -10.37
CA LEU A 132 8.20 7.30 -10.51
C LEU A 132 7.22 6.14 -10.77
N TYR A 133 5.99 6.21 -10.25
CA TYR A 133 4.97 5.18 -10.44
C TYR A 133 4.12 5.38 -11.71
N GLY A 134 4.34 6.49 -12.42
CA GLY A 134 3.77 6.75 -13.73
C GLY A 134 2.29 7.17 -13.69
N LEU A 135 1.73 7.31 -14.89
CA LEU A 135 0.44 8.00 -15.10
C LEU A 135 -0.79 7.11 -14.92
N THR A 136 -0.62 5.79 -14.83
CA THR A 136 -1.77 4.85 -14.81
C THR A 136 -2.62 4.97 -13.53
N HIS A 137 -2.06 5.51 -12.45
CA HIS A 137 -2.82 5.76 -11.22
C HIS A 137 -3.91 6.83 -11.40
N PHE A 138 -3.83 7.67 -12.44
CA PHE A 138 -4.89 8.62 -12.79
C PHE A 138 -6.07 7.97 -13.54
N GLU A 139 -5.98 6.71 -13.95
CA GLU A 139 -7.05 6.06 -14.71
C GLU A 139 -8.30 5.83 -13.85
N TYR A 140 -8.16 5.48 -12.57
CA TYR A 140 -9.32 5.34 -11.67
C TYR A 140 -10.12 6.63 -11.48
N PRO A 141 -9.52 7.79 -11.11
CA PRO A 141 -10.28 9.04 -11.01
C PRO A 141 -10.89 9.47 -12.34
N LEU A 142 -10.18 9.28 -13.47
CA LEU A 142 -10.74 9.59 -14.79
C LEU A 142 -11.97 8.72 -15.10
N CYS A 143 -11.95 7.42 -14.79
CA CYS A 143 -13.13 6.56 -14.91
C CYS A 143 -14.27 6.95 -13.98
N ALA A 144 -13.98 7.40 -12.75
CA ALA A 144 -15.00 7.91 -11.83
C ALA A 144 -15.67 9.18 -12.38
N PHE A 145 -14.90 10.09 -12.98
CA PHE A 145 -15.44 11.27 -13.67
C PHE A 145 -16.26 10.90 -14.92
N MET A 146 -15.84 9.90 -15.70
CA MET A 146 -16.65 9.37 -16.81
C MET A 146 -18.00 8.82 -16.34
N ALA A 147 -18.03 8.20 -15.16
CA ALA A 147 -19.24 7.67 -14.53
C ALA A 147 -20.10 8.74 -13.83
N ASN A 148 -19.64 10.01 -13.83
CA ASN A 148 -20.23 11.12 -13.08
C ASN A 148 -20.42 10.79 -11.58
N LYS A 149 -19.42 10.13 -10.97
CA LYS A 149 -19.43 9.76 -9.56
C LYS A 149 -18.40 10.56 -8.76
N PRO A 150 -18.73 10.96 -7.51
CA PRO A 150 -17.76 11.58 -6.62
C PRO A 150 -16.65 10.57 -6.29
N ILE A 151 -15.42 11.06 -6.27
CA ILE A 151 -14.25 10.30 -5.81
C ILE A 151 -13.59 11.04 -4.65
N TYR A 152 -13.18 10.30 -3.62
CA TYR A 152 -12.42 10.79 -2.47
C TYR A 152 -11.07 10.10 -2.46
N MET A 153 -9.99 10.84 -2.20
CA MET A 153 -8.64 10.31 -2.18
C MET A 153 -8.10 10.43 -0.76
N VAL A 154 -7.99 9.32 -0.04
CA VAL A 154 -7.80 9.36 1.42
C VAL A 154 -6.45 8.80 1.84
N GLY A 155 -5.63 9.60 2.53
CA GLY A 155 -4.36 9.17 3.12
C GLY A 155 -3.22 9.05 2.10
N HIS A 156 -3.18 9.91 1.09
CA HIS A 156 -2.15 9.85 0.05
C HIS A 156 -0.87 10.60 0.45
N SER A 157 0.27 10.07 0.02
CA SER A 157 1.47 10.87 -0.26
C SER A 157 1.53 11.13 -1.76
N VAL A 158 1.74 12.38 -2.15
CA VAL A 158 1.80 12.81 -3.55
C VAL A 158 3.10 13.56 -3.85
N GLY A 159 3.50 13.54 -5.12
CA GLY A 159 4.74 14.13 -5.59
C GLY A 159 5.97 13.23 -5.42
N PRO A 160 7.15 13.66 -5.90
CA PRO A 160 7.39 14.94 -6.56
C PRO A 160 6.72 15.02 -7.94
N PHE A 161 6.48 16.25 -8.40
CA PHE A 161 5.75 16.62 -9.62
C PHE A 161 6.73 17.13 -10.69
N GLN A 162 7.43 16.23 -11.37
CA GLN A 162 8.61 16.58 -12.18
C GLN A 162 8.31 16.66 -13.68
N THR A 163 7.30 15.94 -14.16
CA THR A 163 7.00 15.82 -15.58
C THR A 163 5.71 16.56 -15.97
N PRO A 164 5.68 17.26 -17.14
CA PRO A 164 4.51 18.05 -17.54
C PRO A 164 3.21 17.23 -17.66
N ASP A 165 3.29 16.03 -18.23
CA ASP A 165 2.11 15.16 -18.39
C ASP A 165 1.56 14.71 -17.02
N PHE A 166 2.43 14.41 -16.05
CA PHE A 166 2.01 14.08 -14.68
C PHE A 166 1.38 15.28 -13.98
N ASN A 167 2.01 16.45 -14.07
CA ASN A 167 1.52 17.68 -13.44
C ASN A 167 0.17 18.12 -14.02
N GLN A 168 -0.05 17.94 -15.32
CA GLN A 168 -1.34 18.20 -15.97
C GLN A 168 -2.44 17.30 -15.41
N LEU A 169 -2.18 16.00 -15.31
CA LEU A 169 -3.16 15.04 -14.76
C LEU A 169 -3.39 15.28 -13.27
N ALA A 170 -2.34 15.53 -12.49
CA ALA A 170 -2.43 15.87 -11.07
C ALA A 170 -3.33 17.10 -10.87
N ASN A 171 -3.06 18.19 -11.59
CA ASN A 171 -3.90 19.39 -11.52
C ASN A 171 -5.36 19.13 -11.90
N TYR A 172 -5.57 18.41 -13.00
CA TYR A 172 -6.91 18.10 -13.47
C TYR A 172 -7.71 17.27 -12.46
N VAL A 173 -7.09 16.21 -11.93
CA VAL A 173 -7.73 15.24 -11.03
C VAL A 173 -7.89 15.81 -9.64
N PHE A 174 -6.84 16.39 -9.05
CA PHE A 174 -6.89 16.93 -7.68
C PHE A 174 -7.80 18.17 -7.58
N GLY A 175 -7.93 18.97 -8.64
CA GLY A 175 -8.91 20.04 -8.69
C GLY A 175 -10.37 19.55 -8.78
N ARG A 176 -10.60 18.31 -9.25
CA ARG A 176 -11.95 17.77 -9.55
C ARG A 176 -12.43 16.68 -8.60
N THR A 177 -11.54 15.98 -7.91
CA THR A 177 -11.90 15.04 -6.82
C THR A 177 -12.80 15.74 -5.79
N SER A 178 -13.59 15.01 -5.01
CA SER A 178 -14.40 15.59 -3.94
C SER A 178 -13.54 16.07 -2.77
N ALA A 179 -12.51 15.30 -2.42
CA ALA A 179 -11.47 15.69 -1.47
C ALA A 179 -10.15 14.95 -1.76
N LEU A 180 -9.01 15.59 -1.48
CA LEU A 180 -7.68 15.00 -1.45
C LEU A 180 -7.10 15.13 -0.05
N ILE A 181 -7.14 14.04 0.71
CA ILE A 181 -6.65 14.00 2.09
C ILE A 181 -5.20 13.48 2.09
N LEU A 182 -4.27 14.34 2.47
CA LEU A 182 -2.84 14.04 2.51
C LEU A 182 -2.45 13.50 3.88
N ARG A 183 -1.60 12.47 3.92
CA ARG A 183 -1.16 11.86 5.21
C ARG A 183 0.02 12.55 5.89
N GLU A 184 0.64 13.52 5.23
CA GLU A 184 1.75 14.31 5.75
C GLU A 184 1.84 15.68 5.04
N THR A 185 2.64 16.61 5.55
CA THR A 185 2.73 18.01 5.07
C THR A 185 3.68 18.21 3.89
N VAL A 186 4.74 17.41 3.76
CA VAL A 186 5.69 17.42 2.63
C VAL A 186 4.97 17.27 1.29
N SER A 187 3.95 16.42 1.20
CA SER A 187 3.09 16.28 0.02
C SER A 187 2.44 17.62 -0.37
N ARG A 188 1.90 18.36 0.61
CA ARG A 188 1.28 19.67 0.38
C ARG A 188 2.32 20.70 -0.05
N ASP A 189 3.50 20.65 0.54
CA ASP A 189 4.61 21.56 0.21
C ASP A 189 5.11 21.31 -1.21
N LEU A 190 5.20 20.04 -1.63
CA LEU A 190 5.52 19.65 -3.01
C LEU A 190 4.44 20.10 -4.01
N MET A 191 3.16 19.97 -3.66
CA MET A 191 2.06 20.47 -4.49
C MET A 191 2.16 22.00 -4.67
N THR A 192 2.37 22.73 -3.57
CA THR A 192 2.50 24.19 -3.58
C THR A 192 3.68 24.64 -4.43
N ALA A 193 4.86 24.02 -4.24
CA ALA A 193 6.07 24.32 -5.00
C ALA A 193 5.89 24.04 -6.51
N ALA A 194 5.14 23.00 -6.86
CA ALA A 194 4.85 22.64 -8.25
C ALA A 194 3.60 23.35 -8.82
N GLN A 195 3.01 24.29 -8.08
CA GLN A 195 1.79 25.01 -8.46
C GLN A 195 0.63 24.07 -8.82
N ILE A 196 0.52 22.94 -8.11
CA ILE A 196 -0.59 22.01 -8.21
C ILE A 196 -1.78 22.54 -7.38
N ASP A 197 -3.00 22.42 -7.90
CA ASP A 197 -4.22 22.88 -7.24
C ASP A 197 -4.40 22.23 -5.85
N THR A 198 -4.45 23.07 -4.82
CA THR A 198 -4.61 22.66 -3.42
C THR A 198 -5.97 22.99 -2.83
N ARG A 199 -6.93 23.52 -3.61
CA ARG A 199 -8.23 24.01 -3.07
C ARG A 199 -9.07 22.94 -2.39
N LYS A 200 -8.87 21.68 -2.76
CA LYS A 200 -9.57 20.50 -2.19
C LYS A 200 -8.65 19.62 -1.35
N VAL A 201 -7.47 20.15 -0.99
CA VAL A 201 -6.52 19.45 -0.14
C VAL A 201 -6.92 19.61 1.32
N GLU A 202 -7.00 18.49 2.01
CA GLU A 202 -7.18 18.43 3.45
C GLU A 202 -5.98 17.74 4.09
N GLN A 203 -5.61 18.17 5.29
CA GLN A 203 -4.57 17.50 6.06
C GLN A 203 -5.21 16.38 6.88
N GLY A 204 -4.71 15.17 6.70
CA GLY A 204 -5.08 14.00 7.49
C GLY A 204 -3.85 13.23 7.97
N VAL A 205 -4.06 11.95 8.24
CA VAL A 205 -3.04 10.99 8.66
C VAL A 205 -3.10 9.73 7.79
N ASP A 206 -2.10 8.87 7.94
CA ASP A 206 -2.13 7.55 7.30
C ASP A 206 -3.28 6.70 7.87
N THR A 207 -4.11 6.10 7.01
CA THR A 207 -5.27 5.33 7.48
C THR A 207 -4.88 4.05 8.21
N ALA A 208 -3.62 3.58 8.12
CA ALA A 208 -3.14 2.46 8.92
C ALA A 208 -3.17 2.73 10.44
N TRP A 209 -3.22 4.00 10.87
CA TRP A 209 -3.47 4.37 12.27
C TRP A 209 -4.88 4.03 12.75
N LEU A 210 -5.83 3.87 11.82
CA LEU A 210 -7.24 3.63 12.11
C LEU A 210 -7.57 2.13 12.18
N VAL A 211 -6.59 1.24 11.98
CA VAL A 211 -6.80 -0.20 12.10
C VAL A 211 -7.29 -0.53 13.51
N GLU A 212 -8.46 -1.15 13.58
CA GLU A 212 -9.04 -1.56 14.84
C GLU A 212 -8.24 -2.74 15.42
N ARG A 213 -7.94 -2.65 16.71
CA ARG A 213 -7.12 -3.64 17.40
C ARG A 213 -7.89 -4.93 17.71
N ARG A 214 -9.23 -4.91 17.65
CA ARG A 214 -10.12 -6.07 17.87
C ARG A 214 -9.81 -6.81 19.18
N HIS A 215 -9.71 -6.11 20.31
CA HIS A 215 -9.30 -6.75 21.57
C HIS A 215 -10.25 -7.85 22.02
N ASP A 216 -11.56 -7.60 21.94
CA ASP A 216 -12.56 -8.49 22.53
C ASP A 216 -12.92 -9.67 21.61
N GLU A 217 -12.65 -9.56 20.31
CA GLU A 217 -13.04 -10.55 19.29
C GLU A 217 -11.85 -11.29 18.66
N PHE A 218 -10.60 -10.90 18.99
CA PHE A 218 -9.43 -11.53 18.39
C PHE A 218 -9.13 -12.90 19.00
N VAL A 219 -9.27 -13.94 18.18
CA VAL A 219 -8.84 -15.30 18.49
C VAL A 219 -7.51 -15.57 17.79
N ALA A 220 -6.46 -15.82 18.55
CA ALA A 220 -5.15 -16.14 17.99
C ALA A 220 -5.19 -17.49 17.25
N SER A 221 -4.70 -17.50 16.01
CA SER A 221 -4.39 -18.75 15.31
C SER A 221 -3.21 -19.47 15.98
N TYR A 222 -2.99 -20.75 15.65
CA TYR A 222 -1.84 -21.51 16.17
C TYR A 222 -0.50 -20.77 15.94
N ALA A 223 -0.30 -20.23 14.73
CA ALA A 223 0.92 -19.49 14.38
C ALA A 223 1.08 -18.21 15.23
N VAL A 224 0.00 -17.46 15.42
CA VAL A 224 0.04 -16.23 16.25
C VAL A 224 0.31 -16.59 17.70
N GLN A 225 -0.39 -17.60 18.23
CA GLN A 225 -0.21 -18.03 19.62
C GLN A 225 1.22 -18.48 19.87
N HIS A 226 1.80 -19.24 18.93
CA HIS A 226 3.21 -19.63 18.99
C HIS A 226 4.14 -18.43 19.17
N TRP A 227 3.99 -17.38 18.34
CA TRP A 227 4.84 -16.20 18.45
C TRP A 227 4.58 -15.38 19.72
N LEU A 228 3.32 -15.28 20.16
CA LEU A 228 3.00 -14.66 21.44
C LEU A 228 3.69 -15.40 22.60
N ASP A 229 3.65 -16.73 22.62
CA ASP A 229 4.33 -17.55 23.62
C ASP A 229 5.86 -17.37 23.56
N VAL A 230 6.45 -17.33 22.36
CA VAL A 230 7.88 -17.05 22.17
C VAL A 230 8.24 -15.69 22.78
N THR A 231 7.46 -14.64 22.47
CA THR A 231 7.73 -13.29 23.01
C THR A 231 7.49 -13.15 24.52
N ALA A 232 6.66 -14.02 25.11
CA ALA A 232 6.40 -14.03 26.55
C ALA A 232 7.52 -14.69 27.36
N ARG A 233 8.25 -15.65 26.77
CA ARG A 233 9.33 -16.40 27.47
C ARG A 233 10.57 -15.56 27.75
N ARG A 234 10.86 -14.56 26.92
CA ARG A 234 12.05 -13.71 27.04
C ARG A 234 11.80 -12.35 26.39
N LYS A 235 12.39 -11.29 26.95
CA LYS A 235 12.29 -9.93 26.41
C LYS A 235 12.73 -9.94 24.95
N THR A 236 11.79 -9.60 24.05
CA THR A 236 11.98 -9.73 22.61
C THR A 236 12.04 -8.38 21.93
N VAL A 237 13.04 -8.16 21.08
CA VAL A 237 13.06 -7.03 20.14
C VAL A 237 12.55 -7.52 18.78
N ALA A 238 11.49 -6.91 18.27
CA ALA A 238 11.07 -7.15 16.90
C ALA A 238 11.97 -6.39 15.93
N ILE A 239 12.33 -7.03 14.82
CA ILE A 239 12.94 -6.35 13.68
C ILE A 239 12.09 -6.60 12.44
N THR A 240 12.08 -5.63 11.53
CA THR A 240 11.58 -5.82 10.17
C THR A 240 12.69 -5.50 9.20
N LEU A 241 12.79 -6.28 8.12
CA LEU A 241 13.84 -6.15 7.12
C LEU A 241 13.22 -5.86 5.75
N ARG A 242 14.07 -5.47 4.80
CA ARG A 242 13.64 -5.27 3.42
C ARG A 242 14.80 -5.44 2.47
N ASP A 243 14.49 -5.79 1.23
CA ASP A 243 15.42 -5.53 0.13
C ASP A 243 15.57 -4.02 -0.02
N LEU A 244 16.83 -3.59 -0.16
CA LEU A 244 17.17 -2.19 -0.37
C LEU A 244 16.88 -1.73 -1.78
N GLU A 245 16.81 -2.60 -2.79
CA GLU A 245 16.59 -2.15 -4.17
C GLU A 245 15.26 -1.38 -4.32
N PRO A 246 15.26 -0.18 -4.95
CA PRO A 246 16.39 0.52 -5.59
C PRO A 246 17.08 1.60 -4.73
N PHE A 247 16.79 1.66 -3.43
CA PHE A 247 17.34 2.63 -2.47
C PHE A 247 18.83 2.42 -2.21
N ASP A 248 19.36 1.21 -2.38
CA ASP A 248 20.78 0.86 -2.32
C ASP A 248 21.64 1.84 -3.12
N LYS A 249 21.21 2.20 -4.33
CA LYS A 249 21.92 3.15 -5.21
C LYS A 249 22.02 4.54 -4.60
N ARG A 250 20.91 5.05 -4.03
CA ARG A 250 20.87 6.37 -3.39
C ARG A 250 21.64 6.39 -2.08
N LEU A 251 21.64 5.28 -1.35
CA LEU A 251 22.33 5.12 -0.07
C LEU A 251 23.83 4.83 -0.24
N GLY A 252 24.29 4.49 -1.44
CA GLY A 252 25.69 4.16 -1.70
C GLY A 252 26.14 2.90 -0.95
N THR A 253 25.25 1.92 -0.78
CA THR A 253 25.53 0.68 -0.03
C THR A 253 25.07 -0.55 -0.80
N THR A 254 25.44 -1.74 -0.31
CA THR A 254 25.00 -3.02 -0.89
C THR A 254 24.00 -3.72 0.02
N GLN A 255 23.20 -4.61 -0.56
CA GLN A 255 22.28 -5.46 0.20
C GLN A 255 23.03 -6.30 1.26
N GLN A 256 24.22 -6.81 0.93
CA GLN A 256 25.04 -7.60 1.84
C GLN A 256 25.56 -6.74 3.02
N ALA A 257 26.04 -5.53 2.74
CA ALA A 257 26.53 -4.63 3.79
C ALA A 257 25.41 -4.24 4.77
N TYR A 258 24.20 -4.01 4.24
CA TYR A 258 23.00 -3.80 5.04
C TYR A 258 22.65 -5.01 5.92
N GLU A 259 22.66 -6.23 5.36
CA GLU A 259 22.40 -7.46 6.11
C GLU A 259 23.45 -7.68 7.21
N GLN A 260 24.74 -7.44 6.93
CA GLN A 260 25.81 -7.53 7.93
C GLN A 260 25.67 -6.49 9.05
N ALA A 261 25.32 -5.24 8.71
CA ALA A 261 25.08 -4.18 9.69
C ALA A 261 23.89 -4.53 10.60
N PHE A 262 22.80 -5.05 10.05
CA PHE A 262 21.66 -5.51 10.85
C PHE A 262 22.03 -6.72 11.73
N ALA A 263 22.83 -7.66 11.23
CA ALA A 263 23.30 -8.79 12.05
C ALA A 263 24.16 -8.32 13.23
N GLN A 264 24.97 -7.27 13.07
CA GLN A 264 25.71 -6.67 14.20
C GLN A 264 24.76 -6.12 15.27
N VAL A 265 23.67 -5.46 14.88
CA VAL A 265 22.63 -5.01 15.81
C VAL A 265 21.99 -6.21 16.52
N VAL A 266 21.63 -7.26 15.79
CA VAL A 266 21.05 -8.48 16.38
C VAL A 266 21.99 -9.15 17.37
N ASN A 267 23.25 -9.36 16.98
CA ASN A 267 24.28 -9.94 17.85
C ASN A 267 24.45 -9.13 19.14
N ARG A 268 24.40 -7.80 19.05
CA ARG A 268 24.49 -6.94 20.23
C ARG A 268 23.28 -7.09 21.15
N LEU A 269 22.07 -7.09 20.59
CA LEU A 269 20.84 -7.26 21.37
C LEU A 269 20.81 -8.62 22.09
N ILE A 270 21.24 -9.69 21.41
CA ILE A 270 21.33 -11.02 22.02
C ILE A 270 22.37 -11.04 23.15
N ALA A 271 23.54 -10.43 22.94
CA ALA A 271 24.57 -10.30 23.98
C ALA A 271 24.09 -9.50 25.20
N ASP A 272 23.22 -8.51 24.99
CA ASP A 272 22.58 -7.72 26.05
C ASP A 272 21.40 -8.46 26.73
N GLY A 273 21.16 -9.73 26.39
CA GLY A 273 20.19 -10.60 27.07
C GLY A 273 18.78 -10.60 26.46
N TYR A 274 18.58 -9.96 25.31
CA TYR A 274 17.32 -10.04 24.58
C TYR A 274 17.26 -11.30 23.70
N GLN A 275 16.09 -11.61 23.16
CA GLN A 275 15.96 -12.36 21.92
C GLN A 275 15.45 -11.44 20.82
N VAL A 276 15.66 -11.83 19.56
CA VAL A 276 15.23 -11.03 18.41
C VAL A 276 14.26 -11.83 17.55
N LEU A 277 13.14 -11.21 17.18
CA LEU A 277 12.15 -11.79 16.29
C LEU A 277 12.05 -10.97 15.00
N ALA A 278 12.42 -11.55 13.87
CA ALA A 278 12.21 -10.97 12.56
C ALA A 278 10.77 -11.24 12.07
N LEU A 279 10.02 -10.16 11.85
CA LEU A 279 8.67 -10.19 11.28
C LEU A 279 8.67 -9.61 9.86
N SER A 280 7.89 -10.24 9.00
CA SER A 280 7.76 -9.82 7.61
C SER A 280 6.54 -8.92 7.41
N THR A 281 6.74 -7.77 6.79
CA THR A 281 5.61 -6.92 6.35
C THR A 281 5.36 -7.03 4.85
N CYS A 282 6.25 -7.67 4.09
CA CYS A 282 6.07 -8.01 2.70
C CYS A 282 6.39 -9.49 2.47
N THR A 283 5.47 -10.25 1.90
CA THR A 283 5.72 -11.65 1.51
C THR A 283 5.40 -11.88 0.05
N SER A 284 6.01 -12.89 -0.55
CA SER A 284 5.80 -13.24 -1.96
C SER A 284 4.45 -13.92 -2.26
N ILE A 285 3.51 -13.89 -1.31
CA ILE A 285 2.16 -14.44 -1.50
C ILE A 285 1.55 -13.91 -2.80
N ASP A 286 0.95 -14.83 -3.57
CA ASP A 286 0.29 -14.50 -4.84
C ASP A 286 1.22 -13.76 -5.83
N ARG A 287 2.50 -14.17 -5.84
CA ARG A 287 3.56 -13.68 -6.75
C ARG A 287 3.92 -12.22 -6.53
N TYR A 288 3.66 -11.66 -5.35
CA TYR A 288 4.24 -10.38 -4.99
C TYR A 288 5.78 -10.46 -5.01
N ASN A 289 6.44 -9.44 -5.51
CA ASN A 289 7.86 -9.50 -5.89
C ASN A 289 8.83 -9.16 -4.75
N ARG A 290 8.36 -9.15 -3.50
CA ARG A 290 9.14 -8.83 -2.31
C ARG A 290 8.82 -9.83 -1.22
N ASP A 291 9.85 -10.29 -0.51
CA ASP A 291 9.70 -11.20 0.62
C ASP A 291 10.74 -10.89 1.70
N ASP A 292 10.32 -10.21 2.77
CA ASP A 292 11.22 -9.78 3.83
C ASP A 292 11.79 -10.98 4.62
N ARG A 293 11.12 -12.14 4.58
CA ARG A 293 11.60 -13.40 5.20
C ARG A 293 12.92 -13.84 4.58
N MET A 294 13.06 -13.67 3.26
CA MET A 294 14.29 -14.04 2.57
C MET A 294 15.48 -13.18 2.96
N VAL A 295 15.23 -11.89 3.27
CA VAL A 295 16.26 -11.00 3.79
C VAL A 295 16.69 -11.43 5.19
N ALA A 296 15.73 -11.81 6.04
CA ALA A 296 16.01 -12.32 7.38
C ALA A 296 16.85 -13.61 7.33
N LEU A 297 16.51 -14.55 6.45
CA LEU A 297 17.27 -15.79 6.27
C LEU A 297 18.70 -15.54 5.78
N ARG A 298 18.89 -14.61 4.84
CA ARG A 298 20.26 -14.24 4.38
C ARG A 298 21.06 -13.54 5.46
N MET A 299 20.42 -12.71 6.28
CA MET A 299 21.06 -12.03 7.41
C MET A 299 21.45 -13.01 8.54
N ALA A 300 20.63 -14.05 8.77
CA ALA A 300 20.81 -15.04 9.82
C ALA A 300 22.20 -15.71 9.81
N LYS A 301 22.82 -15.88 8.64
CA LYS A 301 24.17 -16.47 8.50
C LYS A 301 25.28 -15.63 9.15
N TYR A 302 25.00 -14.38 9.52
CA TYR A 302 25.92 -13.48 10.21
C TYR A 302 25.59 -13.33 11.71
N VAL A 303 24.57 -14.04 12.21
CA VAL A 303 24.18 -14.04 13.62
C VAL A 303 24.94 -15.16 14.33
N ASN A 304 25.59 -14.83 15.44
CA ASN A 304 26.47 -15.76 16.16
C ASN A 304 25.69 -16.80 16.98
N ASP A 305 24.59 -16.35 17.60
CA ASP A 305 23.72 -17.18 18.42
C ASP A 305 22.34 -17.28 17.76
N SER A 306 22.17 -18.33 16.97
CA SER A 306 20.92 -18.59 16.24
C SER A 306 19.78 -19.06 17.13
N GLU A 307 20.02 -19.51 18.37
CA GLU A 307 18.95 -19.98 19.26
C GLU A 307 18.07 -18.82 19.76
N HIS A 308 18.65 -17.61 19.83
CA HIS A 308 17.97 -16.39 20.25
C HIS A 308 17.59 -15.44 19.10
N PHE A 309 17.73 -15.91 17.85
CA PHE A 309 17.23 -15.21 16.68
C PHE A 309 16.14 -16.02 15.99
N HIS A 310 14.93 -15.49 16.00
CA HIS A 310 13.74 -16.12 15.43
C HIS A 310 13.30 -15.40 14.15
N ILE A 311 12.80 -16.16 13.19
CA ILE A 311 12.23 -15.63 11.94
C ILE A 311 10.81 -16.18 11.80
N ALA A 312 9.83 -15.29 11.80
CA ALA A 312 8.45 -15.68 11.50
C ALA A 312 8.30 -15.95 10.00
N MET A 313 8.16 -17.23 9.66
CA MET A 313 7.95 -17.66 8.28
C MET A 313 6.47 -17.68 7.88
N ASP A 314 5.58 -17.60 8.88
CA ASP A 314 4.13 -17.62 8.74
C ASP A 314 3.60 -16.48 7.88
N GLU A 315 2.44 -16.72 7.28
CA GLU A 315 1.76 -15.77 6.40
C GLU A 315 0.77 -14.92 7.21
N LEU A 316 1.30 -14.02 8.04
CA LEU A 316 0.50 -13.23 8.97
C LEU A 316 -0.15 -12.02 8.29
N ASN A 317 -1.36 -11.67 8.72
CA ASN A 317 -2.00 -10.41 8.33
C ASN A 317 -1.51 -9.22 9.18
N ASP A 318 -1.91 -8.01 8.80
CA ASP A 318 -1.48 -6.76 9.45
C ASP A 318 -1.92 -6.65 10.93
N VAL A 319 -3.07 -7.20 11.31
CA VAL A 319 -3.55 -7.21 12.71
C VAL A 319 -2.76 -8.21 13.54
N GLU A 320 -2.52 -9.42 13.00
CA GLU A 320 -1.73 -10.46 13.66
C GLU A 320 -0.29 -10.00 13.90
N ILE A 321 0.34 -9.37 12.90
CA ILE A 321 1.64 -8.72 13.05
C ILE A 321 1.57 -7.65 14.14
N GLY A 322 0.55 -6.80 14.15
CA GLY A 322 0.36 -5.77 15.18
C GLY A 322 0.30 -6.34 16.60
N LYS A 323 -0.41 -7.46 16.80
CA LYS A 323 -0.49 -8.15 18.09
C LYS A 323 0.88 -8.67 18.56
N ILE A 324 1.66 -9.27 17.66
CA ILE A 324 3.00 -9.79 17.99
C ILE A 324 3.99 -8.63 18.20
N LEU A 325 3.92 -7.56 17.40
CA LEU A 325 4.76 -6.37 17.62
C LEU A 325 4.50 -5.73 18.99
N ALA A 326 3.23 -5.71 19.44
CA ALA A 326 2.86 -5.19 20.74
C ALA A 326 3.32 -6.08 21.92
N SER A 327 3.59 -7.37 21.70
CA SER A 327 4.11 -8.25 22.74
C SER A 327 5.63 -8.12 22.95
N CYS A 328 6.36 -7.60 21.96
CA CYS A 328 7.79 -7.28 22.06
C CYS A 328 8.08 -6.13 23.04
N VAL A 329 9.35 -5.82 23.34
CA VAL A 329 9.76 -4.67 24.17
C VAL A 329 10.16 -3.43 23.33
N LEU A 330 10.52 -3.67 22.07
CA LEU A 330 10.97 -2.66 21.10
C LEU A 330 10.71 -3.20 19.69
N THR A 331 10.46 -2.31 18.73
CA THR A 331 10.47 -2.63 17.29
C THR A 331 11.50 -1.79 16.56
N ILE A 332 12.37 -2.43 15.78
CA ILE A 332 13.28 -1.78 14.83
C ILE A 332 12.68 -1.91 13.42
N GLY A 333 12.04 -0.83 12.97
CA GLY A 333 11.33 -0.77 11.70
C GLY A 333 12.22 -0.34 10.52
N THR A 334 12.18 -1.05 9.39
CA THR A 334 12.86 -0.64 8.13
C THR A 334 11.87 -0.24 7.02
N ARG A 335 10.57 -0.34 7.32
CA ARG A 335 9.46 0.10 6.47
C ARG A 335 8.54 1.00 7.30
N LEU A 336 7.99 2.05 6.70
CA LEU A 336 7.13 3.02 7.40
C LEU A 336 6.00 2.31 8.16
N HIS A 337 5.31 1.38 7.50
CA HIS A 337 4.16 0.72 8.10
C HIS A 337 4.50 -0.29 9.20
N SER A 338 5.74 -0.82 9.28
CA SER A 338 6.10 -1.61 10.46
C SER A 338 6.15 -0.74 11.71
N ALA A 339 6.61 0.50 11.59
CA ALA A 339 6.57 1.47 12.68
C ALA A 339 5.14 1.91 13.01
N ILE A 340 4.31 2.23 12.02
CA ILE A 340 2.90 2.63 12.25
C ILE A 340 2.12 1.50 12.93
N ILE A 341 2.20 0.27 12.42
CA ILE A 341 1.51 -0.88 12.99
C ILE A 341 2.00 -1.13 14.43
N SER A 342 3.32 -1.12 14.66
CA SER A 342 3.88 -1.27 16.01
C SER A 342 3.32 -0.23 16.98
N MET A 343 3.40 1.05 16.63
CA MET A 343 2.92 2.15 17.47
C MET A 343 1.40 2.08 17.69
N ASN A 344 0.61 1.79 16.65
CA ASN A 344 -0.84 1.68 16.79
C ASN A 344 -1.24 0.60 17.80
N PHE A 345 -0.59 -0.56 17.79
CA PHE A 345 -0.92 -1.67 18.69
C PHE A 345 -0.26 -1.55 20.08
N TRP A 346 0.86 -0.82 20.21
CA TRP A 346 1.64 -0.69 21.44
C TRP A 346 0.90 0.01 22.60
N HIS A 347 0.05 1.00 22.31
CA HIS A 347 -0.57 1.91 23.29
C HIS A 347 -1.52 1.26 24.34
N THR A 348 -1.53 -0.06 24.47
CA THR A 348 -2.42 -0.84 25.34
C THR A 348 -1.74 -1.37 26.60
N ARG A 349 -0.41 -1.48 26.64
CA ARG A 349 0.33 -2.00 27.81
C ARG A 349 0.34 -1.08 29.04
N HIS A 350 -0.10 0.17 28.92
CA HIS A 350 0.00 1.18 29.99
C HIS A 350 -1.35 1.81 30.36
N ARG A 351 -2.47 1.17 29.98
CA ARG A 351 -3.83 1.62 30.36
C ARG A 351 -4.53 0.69 31.37
N HIS A 352 -3.80 -0.22 32.00
CA HIS A 352 -4.27 -1.02 33.13
C HIS A 352 -3.40 -0.77 34.35
#